data_AF-A0A920RE11-F1
#
_entry.id   AF-A0A920RE11-F1
#
_cell.length_a   1.000
_cell.length_b   1.000
_cell.length_c   1.000
_cell.angle_alpha   90.00
_cell.angle_beta   90.00
_cell.angle_gamma   90.00
#
_symmetry.space_group_name_H-M   'P 1'
#
loop_
_entity.id
_entity.type
_entity.pdbx_description
1 polymer ?
#
loop_
_entity_poly.entity_id
_entity_poly.type
_entity_poly.pdbx_seq_one_letter_code
_entity_poly.pdbx_strand_id
1 'polypeptide(L)'
;MIRRGFTTVRDAGGADWGLAQAIQQGHAVGPRLRYCGQAISQTGGHGDMREPGDVVHDVCHCAAGLGRIADGVAAVRTACRDEIRKGATHIKIMASGGVSSTTDRLDSTQFSMEELRASVEEAEAANIYVMAHAYTARAINRALEAGIRSIETRKLSRSVELRLV
;
A
#
# COMPACT_ATOMS: atom_id res chain seq x y z
N MET A 1 3.12 14.75 15.33
CA MET A 1 3.81 13.48 15.68
C MET A 1 5.00 13.72 16.60
N ILE A 2 5.98 14.57 16.22
CA ILE A 2 7.22 14.75 16.99
C ILE A 2 7.03 15.29 18.41
N ARG A 3 6.07 16.20 18.65
CA ARG A 3 5.69 16.68 19.99
C ARG A 3 5.13 15.58 20.92
N ARG A 4 4.76 14.42 20.35
CA ARG A 4 4.30 13.23 21.09
C ARG A 4 5.39 12.17 21.24
N GLY A 5 6.65 12.49 20.91
CA GLY A 5 7.80 11.59 21.05
C GLY A 5 8.07 10.65 19.88
N PHE A 6 7.24 10.64 18.83
CA PHE A 6 7.50 9.82 17.64
C PHE A 6 8.60 10.45 16.79
N THR A 7 9.72 9.74 16.65
CA THR A 7 10.92 10.22 15.92
C THR A 7 11.07 9.60 14.53
N THR A 8 10.40 8.48 14.25
CA THR A 8 10.33 7.84 12.93
C THR A 8 8.92 7.32 12.69
N VAL A 9 8.41 7.47 11.47
CA VAL A 9 7.08 6.99 11.05
C VAL A 9 7.21 6.26 9.72
N ARG A 10 6.54 5.10 9.62
CA ARG A 10 6.32 4.39 8.36
C ARG A 10 4.98 4.82 7.81
N ASP A 11 5.01 5.65 6.78
CA ASP A 11 3.83 6.08 6.05
C ASP A 11 3.25 4.91 5.25
N ALA A 12 1.92 4.85 5.15
CA ALA A 12 1.19 3.74 4.53
C ALA A 12 0.40 4.17 3.28
N GLY A 13 0.78 5.31 2.68
CA GLY A 13 0.17 5.88 1.50
C GLY A 13 0.11 7.40 1.62
N GLY A 14 0.68 8.10 0.65
CA GLY A 14 0.55 9.55 0.47
C GLY A 14 1.83 10.35 0.71
N ALA A 15 2.68 9.98 1.67
CA ALA A 15 3.97 10.66 1.82
C ALA A 15 4.90 10.30 0.64
N ASP A 16 5.67 11.28 0.19
CA ASP A 16 6.59 11.13 -0.94
C ASP A 16 8.02 11.57 -0.60
N TRP A 17 8.88 11.52 -1.61
CA TRP A 17 10.27 11.96 -1.50
C TRP A 17 10.39 13.43 -1.11
N GLY A 18 9.53 14.31 -1.64
CA GLY A 18 9.57 15.74 -1.38
C GLY A 18 9.33 16.04 0.09
N LEU A 19 8.29 15.43 0.69
CA LEU A 19 8.01 15.56 2.12
C LEU A 19 9.15 14.98 2.98
N ALA A 20 9.68 13.81 2.60
CA ALA A 20 10.79 13.19 3.32
C ALA A 20 12.06 14.06 3.29
N GLN A 21 12.39 14.64 2.13
CA GLN A 21 13.52 15.55 1.98
C GLN A 21 13.32 16.85 2.75
N ALA A 22 12.14 17.45 2.68
CA ALA A 22 11.84 18.68 3.42
C ALA A 22 12.05 18.48 4.94
N ILE A 23 11.65 17.32 5.48
CA ILE A 23 11.93 16.99 6.89
C ILE A 23 13.42 16.73 7.12
N GLN A 24 14.08 15.97 6.25
CA GLN A 24 15.50 15.63 6.40
C GLN A 24 16.41 16.86 6.37
N GLN A 25 16.06 17.86 5.55
CA GLN A 25 16.80 19.11 5.37
C GLN A 25 16.39 20.19 6.39
N GLY A 26 15.42 19.91 7.26
CA GLY A 26 14.96 20.86 8.29
C GLY A 26 14.00 21.95 7.77
N HIS A 27 13.54 21.85 6.52
CA HIS A 27 12.52 22.74 5.96
C HIS A 27 11.11 22.47 6.53
N ALA A 28 10.87 21.27 7.06
CA ALA A 28 9.64 20.92 7.76
C ALA A 28 9.95 20.19 9.08
N VAL A 29 9.15 20.46 10.13
CA VAL A 29 9.30 19.79 11.43
C VAL A 29 8.48 18.50 11.44
N GLY A 30 9.16 17.36 11.44
CA GLY A 30 8.52 16.05 11.44
C GLY A 30 9.42 14.90 11.86
N PRO A 31 8.84 13.72 12.14
CA PRO A 31 9.63 12.49 12.32
C PRO A 31 10.31 12.11 11.01
N ARG A 32 11.38 11.31 11.11
CA ARG A 32 11.96 10.66 9.93
C ARG A 32 10.89 9.81 9.22
N LEU A 33 10.70 10.04 7.93
CA LEU A 33 9.70 9.32 7.14
C LEU A 33 10.32 8.11 6.43
N ARG A 34 9.66 6.96 6.57
CA ARG A 34 9.79 5.80 5.69
C ARG A 34 8.50 5.74 4.87
N TYR A 35 8.57 6.13 3.61
CA TYR A 35 7.38 6.31 2.77
C TYR A 35 7.28 5.23 1.69
N CYS A 36 6.06 4.99 1.20
CA CYS A 36 5.79 4.12 0.07
C CYS A 36 5.35 4.87 -1.20
N GLY A 37 5.14 6.18 -1.11
CA GLY A 37 4.48 6.93 -2.17
C GLY A 37 3.00 6.54 -2.24
N GLN A 38 2.52 6.21 -3.44
CA GLN A 38 1.12 5.79 -3.63
C GLN A 38 0.92 4.30 -3.38
N ALA A 39 -0.10 3.94 -2.61
CA ALA A 39 -0.52 2.55 -2.45
C ALA A 39 -1.02 1.97 -3.78
N ILE A 40 -0.71 0.72 -4.06
CA ILE A 40 -1.17 0.03 -5.27
C ILE A 40 -2.52 -0.61 -4.98
N SER A 41 -3.52 -0.26 -5.77
CA SER A 41 -4.89 -0.80 -5.69
C SER A 41 -5.32 -1.30 -7.06
N GLN A 42 -6.17 -2.33 -7.09
CA GLN A 42 -6.87 -2.72 -8.31
C GLN A 42 -8.02 -1.74 -8.59
N THR A 43 -8.58 -1.80 -9.80
CA THR A 43 -9.84 -1.14 -10.13
C THR A 43 -10.96 -1.63 -9.20
N GLY A 44 -11.73 -0.69 -8.65
CA GLY A 44 -12.76 -0.93 -7.64
C GLY A 44 -12.22 -1.41 -6.29
N GLY A 45 -10.92 -1.25 -6.05
CA GLY A 45 -10.24 -1.66 -4.84
C GLY A 45 -10.21 -0.60 -3.75
N HIS A 46 -9.53 -0.89 -2.63
CA HIS A 46 -9.56 -0.02 -1.44
C HIS A 46 -8.89 1.35 -1.65
N GLY A 47 -7.97 1.44 -2.62
CA GLY A 47 -7.34 2.70 -3.01
C GLY A 47 -8.04 3.42 -4.15
N ASP A 48 -9.18 2.89 -4.63
CA ASP A 48 -9.98 3.48 -5.70
C ASP A 48 -11.10 4.35 -5.09
N MET A 49 -10.95 5.67 -5.22
CA MET A 49 -11.85 6.64 -4.59
C MET A 49 -12.97 7.11 -5.53
N ARG A 50 -13.13 6.48 -6.70
CA ARG A 50 -14.21 6.77 -7.65
C ARG A 50 -15.56 6.30 -7.09
N GLU A 51 -16.61 7.10 -7.28
CA GLU A 51 -17.98 6.70 -6.96
C GLU A 51 -18.59 5.86 -8.09
N PRO A 52 -19.65 5.07 -7.81
CA PRO A 52 -20.40 4.40 -8.87
C PRO A 52 -20.89 5.39 -9.95
N GLY A 53 -20.38 5.23 -11.17
CA GLY A 53 -20.71 6.11 -12.31
C GLY A 53 -19.54 7.02 -12.74
N ASP A 54 -18.52 7.18 -11.90
CA ASP A 54 -17.32 7.94 -12.25
C ASP A 54 -16.41 7.12 -13.18
N VAL A 55 -16.19 7.64 -14.39
CA VAL A 55 -15.30 6.99 -15.38
C VAL A 55 -13.89 7.58 -15.39
N VAL A 56 -13.71 8.77 -14.82
CA VAL A 56 -12.41 9.45 -14.77
C VAL A 56 -11.80 9.24 -13.39
N HIS A 57 -10.61 8.67 -13.36
CA HIS A 57 -9.80 8.68 -12.15
C HIS A 57 -9.07 10.02 -12.08
N ASP A 58 -9.57 10.95 -11.27
CA ASP A 58 -8.91 12.25 -11.09
C ASP A 58 -7.64 12.06 -10.26
N VAL A 59 -6.51 12.02 -10.96
CA VAL A 59 -5.17 12.00 -10.35
C VAL A 59 -4.75 13.44 -10.02
N CYS A 60 -5.58 14.21 -9.31
CA CYS A 60 -5.12 15.53 -8.90
C CYS A 60 -3.96 15.32 -7.92
N HIS A 61 -2.75 15.75 -8.29
CA HIS A 61 -1.61 15.80 -7.38
C HIS A 61 -1.87 16.66 -6.13
N CYS A 62 -2.90 17.51 -6.17
CA CYS A 62 -3.39 18.30 -5.06
C CYS A 62 -4.19 17.50 -4.02
N ALA A 63 -4.86 16.44 -4.47
CA ALA A 63 -5.54 15.50 -3.60
C ALA A 63 -4.52 14.40 -3.28
N ALA A 64 -4.23 14.18 -1.99
CA ALA A 64 -3.42 13.06 -1.56
C ALA A 64 -4.19 11.75 -1.83
N GLY A 65 -4.27 11.34 -3.10
CA GLY A 65 -4.77 10.04 -3.49
C GLY A 65 -3.88 9.00 -2.83
N LEU A 66 -4.41 8.34 -1.80
CA LEU A 66 -3.68 7.33 -1.04
C LEU A 66 -3.26 6.17 -1.93
N GLY A 67 -4.01 5.93 -3.01
CA GLY A 67 -3.79 4.86 -3.96
C GLY A 67 -3.58 5.32 -5.40
N ARG A 68 -3.02 4.42 -6.20
CA ARG A 68 -3.03 4.44 -7.65
C ARG A 68 -3.52 3.09 -8.17
N ILE A 69 -4.20 3.13 -9.30
CA ILE A 69 -4.83 1.96 -9.91
C ILE A 69 -3.84 1.23 -10.82
N ALA A 70 -3.72 -0.08 -10.65
CA ALA A 70 -2.94 -0.95 -11.52
C ALA A 70 -3.59 -2.33 -11.57
N ASP A 71 -3.97 -2.78 -12.77
CA ASP A 71 -4.59 -4.08 -13.00
C ASP A 71 -3.73 -4.93 -13.95
N GLY A 72 -3.49 -6.18 -13.55
CA GLY A 72 -2.63 -7.13 -14.24
C GLY A 72 -1.16 -7.05 -13.80
N VAL A 73 -0.47 -8.19 -13.91
CA VAL A 73 0.92 -8.37 -13.49
C VAL A 73 1.85 -7.28 -14.07
N ALA A 74 1.74 -6.97 -15.35
CA ALA A 74 2.59 -5.97 -16.00
C ALA A 74 2.39 -4.56 -15.44
N ALA A 75 1.12 -4.18 -15.19
CA ALA A 75 0.80 -2.88 -14.60
C ALA A 75 1.29 -2.80 -13.16
N VAL A 76 1.09 -3.85 -12.35
CA VAL A 76 1.59 -3.91 -10.96
C VAL A 76 3.11 -3.81 -10.90
N ARG A 77 3.84 -4.46 -11.81
CA ARG A 77 5.31 -4.32 -11.88
C ARG A 77 5.74 -2.91 -12.24
N THR A 78 5.15 -2.35 -13.30
CA THR A 78 5.43 -0.97 -13.75
C THR A 78 5.18 0.01 -12.62
N ALA A 79 4.06 -0.18 -11.94
CA ALA A 79 3.70 0.54 -10.74
C ALA A 79 4.83 0.40 -9.70
N CYS A 80 5.15 -0.81 -9.21
CA CYS A 80 6.16 -1.00 -8.15
C CYS A 80 7.49 -0.30 -8.49
N ARG A 81 7.98 -0.49 -9.72
CA ARG A 81 9.21 0.14 -10.22
C ARG A 81 9.14 1.66 -10.19
N ASP A 82 8.00 2.25 -10.50
CA ASP A 82 7.85 3.71 -10.47
C ASP A 82 7.90 4.28 -9.03
N GLU A 83 7.33 3.60 -8.03
CA GLU A 83 7.47 4.07 -6.63
C GLU A 83 8.89 3.86 -6.11
N ILE A 84 9.53 2.75 -6.49
CA ILE A 84 10.95 2.50 -6.18
C ILE A 84 11.82 3.60 -6.78
N ARG A 85 11.59 3.99 -8.04
CA ARG A 85 12.28 5.11 -8.71
C ARG A 85 12.07 6.44 -7.96
N LYS A 86 10.89 6.66 -7.38
CA LYS A 86 10.59 7.82 -6.51
C LYS A 86 11.19 7.70 -5.11
N GLY A 87 11.94 6.65 -4.81
CA GLY A 87 12.64 6.44 -3.54
C GLY A 87 11.79 5.81 -2.44
N ALA A 88 10.70 5.12 -2.80
CA ALA A 88 9.90 4.38 -1.83
C ALA A 88 10.76 3.38 -1.03
N THR A 89 10.59 3.39 0.28
CA THR A 89 11.31 2.51 1.22
C THR A 89 10.66 1.13 1.37
N HIS A 90 9.43 0.99 0.90
CA HIS A 90 8.63 -0.22 0.86
C HIS A 90 7.48 -0.01 -0.14
N ILE A 91 6.90 -1.10 -0.62
CA ILE A 91 5.69 -1.04 -1.46
C ILE A 91 4.46 -1.22 -0.57
N LYS A 92 3.39 -0.48 -0.83
CA LYS A 92 2.07 -0.67 -0.20
C LYS A 92 1.09 -1.25 -1.22
N ILE A 93 0.37 -2.30 -0.85
CA ILE A 93 -0.68 -2.90 -1.68
C ILE A 93 -2.01 -3.04 -0.90
N MET A 94 -3.13 -2.92 -1.58
CA MET A 94 -4.46 -3.18 -1.03
C MET A 94 -4.87 -4.63 -1.35
N ALA A 95 -4.75 -5.55 -0.39
CA ALA A 95 -4.99 -6.99 -0.61
C ALA A 95 -6.40 -7.44 -0.18
N SER A 96 -7.19 -6.55 0.43
CA SER A 96 -8.60 -6.76 0.74
C SER A 96 -9.36 -5.46 0.65
N GLY A 97 -10.70 -5.55 0.69
CA GLY A 97 -11.49 -4.35 0.89
C GLY A 97 -11.26 -3.71 2.26
N GLY A 98 -11.76 -2.49 2.43
CA GLY A 98 -11.58 -1.73 3.67
C GLY A 98 -12.83 -1.03 4.15
N VAL A 99 -12.63 -0.03 5.01
CA VAL A 99 -13.73 0.70 5.66
C VAL A 99 -13.96 2.06 5.02
N SER A 100 -12.92 2.66 4.44
CA SER A 100 -12.92 4.05 3.94
C SER A 100 -13.24 4.19 2.45
N SER A 101 -13.36 3.07 1.73
CA SER A 101 -13.72 2.98 0.32
C SER A 101 -15.22 2.82 0.15
N THR A 102 -15.74 3.28 -0.98
CA THR A 102 -17.17 3.34 -1.28
C THR A 102 -17.68 2.09 -1.98
N THR A 103 -16.84 1.47 -2.80
CA THR A 103 -17.24 0.42 -3.76
C THR A 103 -16.86 -0.99 -3.33
N ASP A 104 -15.80 -1.17 -2.54
CA ASP A 104 -15.36 -2.49 -2.12
C ASP A 104 -16.07 -2.99 -0.85
N ARG A 105 -15.93 -4.29 -0.58
CA ARG A 105 -16.50 -4.91 0.61
C ARG A 105 -15.41 -5.33 1.57
N LEU A 106 -15.61 -5.08 2.86
CA LEU A 106 -14.66 -5.43 3.92
C LEU A 106 -14.25 -6.92 3.92
N ASP A 107 -15.17 -7.80 3.51
CA ASP A 107 -14.96 -9.25 3.48
C ASP A 107 -14.35 -9.78 2.16
N SER A 108 -14.16 -8.90 1.17
CA SER A 108 -13.61 -9.25 -0.14
C SER A 108 -12.07 -9.31 -0.14
N THR A 109 -11.52 -10.09 -1.06
CA THR A 109 -10.08 -10.11 -1.36
C THR A 109 -9.81 -9.25 -2.58
N GLN A 110 -8.65 -8.60 -2.62
CA GLN A 110 -8.18 -7.80 -3.76
C GLN A 110 -6.85 -8.37 -4.28
N PHE A 111 -6.62 -8.15 -5.58
CA PHE A 111 -5.59 -8.74 -6.42
C PHE A 111 -5.64 -10.26 -6.57
N SER A 112 -5.24 -10.73 -7.75
CA SER A 112 -4.88 -12.13 -7.98
C SER A 112 -3.59 -12.48 -7.23
N MET A 113 -3.34 -13.78 -7.03
CA MET A 113 -2.07 -14.23 -6.43
C MET A 113 -0.87 -13.88 -7.31
N GLU A 114 -1.04 -13.84 -8.62
CA GLU A 114 0.02 -13.48 -9.57
C GLU A 114 0.41 -12.01 -9.44
N GLU A 115 -0.56 -11.12 -9.28
CA GLU A 115 -0.30 -9.70 -9.03
C GLU A 115 0.35 -9.45 -7.67
N LEU A 116 -0.11 -10.14 -6.61
CA LEU A 116 0.51 -10.06 -5.29
C LEU A 116 1.98 -10.52 -5.35
N ARG A 117 2.27 -11.67 -5.97
CA ARG A 117 3.63 -12.19 -6.14
C ARG A 117 4.50 -11.25 -6.98
N ALA A 118 3.95 -10.69 -8.06
CA ALA A 118 4.67 -9.72 -8.88
C ALA A 118 5.09 -8.48 -8.07
N SER A 119 4.24 -8.00 -7.16
CA SER A 119 4.62 -6.88 -6.27
C SER A 119 5.76 -7.25 -5.31
N VAL A 120 5.75 -8.48 -4.79
CA VAL A 120 6.79 -8.99 -3.89
C VAL A 120 8.12 -9.14 -4.62
N GLU A 121 8.12 -9.74 -5.80
CA GLU A 121 9.33 -9.91 -6.62
C GLU A 121 10.00 -8.57 -6.95
N GLU A 122 9.23 -7.54 -7.34
CA GLU A 122 9.80 -6.22 -7.64
C GLU A 122 10.34 -5.51 -6.40
N ALA A 123 9.66 -5.67 -5.24
CA ALA A 123 10.14 -5.13 -3.97
C ALA A 123 11.44 -5.81 -3.54
N GLU A 124 11.52 -7.14 -3.62
CA GLU A 124 12.71 -7.92 -3.28
C GLU A 124 13.88 -7.62 -4.22
N ALA A 125 13.64 -7.49 -5.53
CA ALA A 125 14.66 -7.08 -6.49
C ALA A 125 15.27 -5.71 -6.18
N ALA A 126 14.51 -4.83 -5.51
CA ALA A 126 14.99 -3.54 -5.02
C ALA A 126 15.49 -3.57 -3.56
N ASN A 127 15.64 -4.75 -2.94
CA ASN A 127 16.04 -4.94 -1.54
C ASN A 127 15.12 -4.24 -0.53
N ILE A 128 13.83 -4.11 -0.85
CA ILE A 128 12.78 -3.61 0.03
C ILE A 128 11.71 -4.70 0.20
N TYR A 129 10.58 -4.37 0.84
CA TYR A 129 9.51 -5.33 1.12
C TYR A 129 8.13 -4.75 0.80
N VAL A 130 7.13 -5.63 0.75
CA VAL A 130 5.72 -5.25 0.58
C VAL A 130 4.99 -5.20 1.93
N MET A 131 4.16 -4.17 2.09
CA MET A 131 3.14 -4.03 3.11
C MET A 131 1.76 -4.20 2.46
N ALA A 132 0.91 -5.06 3.00
CA ALA A 132 -0.48 -5.19 2.55
C ALA A 132 -1.46 -4.58 3.55
N HIS A 133 -2.53 -3.97 3.05
CA HIS A 133 -3.78 -3.83 3.78
C HIS A 133 -4.60 -5.12 3.62
N ALA A 134 -4.92 -5.81 4.72
CA ALA A 134 -5.72 -7.04 4.68
C ALA A 134 -6.53 -7.26 5.97
N TYR A 135 -7.86 -7.32 5.86
CA TYR A 135 -8.77 -7.46 7.02
C TYR A 135 -9.07 -8.91 7.40
N THR A 136 -9.51 -9.74 6.45
CA THR A 136 -10.00 -11.09 6.73
C THR A 136 -8.85 -12.10 6.81
N ALA A 137 -9.04 -13.17 7.58
CA ALA A 137 -8.07 -14.28 7.61
C ALA A 137 -7.75 -14.83 6.20
N ARG A 138 -8.76 -14.90 5.33
CA ARG A 138 -8.59 -15.30 3.92
C ARG A 138 -7.62 -14.36 3.18
N ALA A 139 -7.79 -13.04 3.32
CA ALA A 139 -6.91 -12.07 2.67
C ALA A 139 -5.50 -12.07 3.28
N ILE A 140 -5.39 -12.18 4.60
CA ILE A 140 -4.12 -12.27 5.31
C ILE A 140 -3.33 -13.50 4.86
N ASN A 141 -3.95 -14.68 4.83
CA ASN A 141 -3.28 -15.91 4.41
C ASN A 141 -2.82 -15.83 2.95
N ARG A 142 -3.60 -15.23 2.05
CA ARG A 142 -3.19 -14.98 0.66
C ARG A 142 -1.99 -14.04 0.57
N ALA A 143 -1.98 -12.96 1.33
CA ALA A 143 -0.87 -12.03 1.37
C ALA A 143 0.41 -12.71 1.88
N LEU A 144 0.30 -13.51 2.94
CA LEU A 144 1.41 -14.31 3.47
C LEU A 144 1.92 -15.35 2.46
N GLU A 145 1.01 -16.08 1.79
CA GLU A 145 1.35 -17.05 0.74
C GLU A 145 2.05 -16.41 -0.47
N ALA A 146 1.75 -15.14 -0.75
CA ALA A 146 2.42 -14.38 -1.80
C ALA A 146 3.83 -13.86 -1.40
N GLY A 147 4.21 -13.96 -0.12
CA GLY A 147 5.49 -13.47 0.41
C GLY A 147 5.44 -12.06 1.00
N ILE A 148 4.25 -11.50 1.26
CA ILE A 148 4.14 -10.15 1.83
C ILE A 148 4.58 -10.13 3.30
N ARG A 149 5.56 -9.28 3.60
CA ARG A 149 6.25 -9.25 4.89
C ARG A 149 5.49 -8.53 6.02
N SER A 150 4.66 -7.55 5.68
CA SER A 150 3.96 -6.72 6.67
C SER A 150 2.48 -6.65 6.36
N ILE A 151 1.64 -6.96 7.35
CA ILE A 151 0.18 -6.88 7.23
C ILE A 151 -0.34 -5.75 8.11
N GLU A 152 -1.10 -4.83 7.52
CA GLU A 152 -1.81 -3.76 8.19
C GLU A 152 -3.29 -4.13 8.34
N THR A 153 -3.87 -3.66 9.44
CA THR A 153 -5.21 -3.96 9.97
C THR A 153 -5.33 -5.31 10.71
N ARG A 154 -5.95 -5.29 11.90
CA ARG A 154 -6.28 -6.48 12.69
C ARG A 154 -7.69 -6.36 13.24
N LYS A 155 -8.70 -6.85 12.52
CA LYS A 155 -9.99 -7.22 13.13
C LYS A 155 -10.77 -8.24 12.30
N LEU A 156 -10.68 -9.50 12.73
CA LEU A 156 -11.72 -10.54 12.91
C LEU A 156 -11.05 -11.92 12.74
N SER A 157 -10.27 -12.36 13.74
CA SER A 157 -9.57 -13.65 13.70
C SER A 157 -10.46 -14.79 14.25
N ARG A 158 -10.65 -15.85 13.46
CA ARG A 158 -10.87 -17.21 13.99
C ARG A 158 -9.72 -18.18 13.71
N SER A 159 -8.83 -17.90 12.75
CA SER A 159 -7.53 -18.59 12.60
C SER A 159 -6.64 -17.88 11.58
N VAL A 160 -5.37 -17.62 11.93
CA VAL A 160 -4.30 -17.23 10.99
C VAL A 160 -3.24 -18.31 11.11
N GLU A 161 -2.88 -18.96 10.01
CA GLU A 161 -1.75 -19.90 10.01
C GLU A 161 -0.45 -19.10 9.86
N LEU A 162 0.16 -18.75 10.98
CA LEU A 162 1.54 -18.24 11.00
C LEU A 162 2.48 -19.43 10.76
N ARG A 163 2.85 -19.65 9.50
CA ARG A 163 4.02 -20.48 9.17
C ARG A 163 5.22 -19.54 9.11
N LEU A 164 6.02 -19.54 10.18
CA LEU A 164 7.35 -18.93 10.16
C LEU A 164 8.18 -19.72 9.14
N VAL A 165 8.64 -19.04 8.09
CA VAL A 165 9.65 -19.56 7.14
C VAL A 165 11.01 -19.06 7.58
#